data_AF-A0A1H0MBY4-F1
#
_entry.id   AF-A0A1H0MBY4-F1
#
_cell.length_a   1.000
_cell.length_b   1.000
_cell.length_c   1.000
_cell.angle_alpha   90.00
_cell.angle_beta   90.00
_cell.angle_gamma   90.00
#
_symmetry.space_group_name_H-M   'P 1'
#
loop_
_entity.id
_entity.type
_entity.pdbx_description
1 polymer ?
#
loop_
_entity_poly.entity_id
_entity_poly.type
_entity_poly.pdbx_seq_one_letter_code
_entity_poly.pdbx_strand_id
1 'polypeptide(L)'
;MFGIGVPELILILVVGLIVFGPGKLPEVARSLGKGIREFKKATSVFSQALNAPLETPVQQQSTQPAQPQPAQPVQQQAAAQQPAAAQPEAAPASQPVQPAYAAPTQESVRQQLAEQTKKTEA
;
A
#
# COMPACT_ATOMS: atom_id res chain seq x y z
N MET A 1 3.82 -32.35 -25.65
CA MET A 1 3.16 -32.28 -26.97
C MET A 1 2.25 -31.06 -27.06
N PHE A 2 2.78 -29.86 -26.85
CA PHE A 2 2.17 -28.60 -27.29
C PHE A 2 3.27 -27.53 -27.15
N GLY A 3 4.14 -27.45 -28.16
CA GLY A 3 5.18 -26.43 -28.23
C GLY A 3 4.57 -25.12 -28.69
N ILE A 4 3.64 -24.54 -27.91
CA ILE A 4 3.20 -23.17 -28.16
C ILE A 4 4.37 -22.28 -27.79
N GLY A 5 5.12 -21.87 -28.78
CA GLY A 5 6.09 -20.82 -28.62
C GLY A 5 5.41 -19.46 -28.56
N VAL A 6 6.22 -18.46 -28.27
CA VAL A 6 5.84 -17.05 -28.43
C VAL A 6 5.26 -16.77 -29.84
N PRO A 7 5.77 -17.35 -30.96
CA PRO A 7 5.22 -17.08 -32.30
C PRO A 7 3.77 -17.51 -32.47
N GLU A 8 3.40 -18.71 -32.02
CA GLU A 8 2.04 -19.23 -32.11
C GLU A 8 1.06 -18.39 -31.28
N LEU A 9 1.50 -17.91 -30.11
CA LEU A 9 0.68 -17.04 -29.25
C LEU A 9 0.47 -15.67 -29.90
N ILE A 10 1.49 -15.11 -30.56
CA ILE A 10 1.37 -13.87 -31.33
C ILE A 10 0.37 -14.04 -32.49
N LEU A 11 0.39 -15.18 -33.21
CA LEU A 11 -0.56 -15.43 -34.30
C LEU A 11 -2.01 -15.43 -33.80
N ILE A 12 -2.27 -16.11 -32.68
CA ILE A 12 -3.60 -16.13 -32.05
C ILE A 12 -4.00 -14.73 -31.58
N LEU A 13 -3.05 -13.97 -31.01
CA LEU A 13 -3.29 -12.60 -30.58
C LEU A 13 -3.66 -11.70 -31.77
N VAL A 14 -2.98 -11.81 -32.91
CA VAL A 14 -3.29 -11.04 -34.12
C VAL A 14 -4.71 -11.35 -34.62
N VAL A 15 -5.11 -12.62 -34.67
CA VAL A 15 -6.49 -13.00 -35.03
C VAL A 15 -7.49 -12.40 -34.04
N GLY A 16 -7.22 -12.52 -32.74
CA GLY A 16 -8.06 -11.91 -31.70
C GLY A 16 -8.13 -10.38 -31.80
N LEU A 17 -7.03 -9.73 -32.17
CA LEU A 17 -6.94 -8.28 -32.38
C LEU A 17 -7.74 -7.83 -33.61
N ILE A 18 -7.87 -8.66 -34.66
CA ILE A 18 -8.72 -8.36 -35.80
C ILE A 18 -10.20 -8.45 -35.42
N VAL A 19 -10.57 -9.48 -34.64
CA VAL A 19 -11.95 -9.70 -34.22
C VAL A 19 -12.42 -8.66 -33.19
N PHE A 20 -11.61 -8.42 -32.16
CA PHE A 20 -11.97 -7.54 -31.05
C PHE A 20 -11.43 -6.11 -31.21
N GLY A 21 -10.30 -5.93 -31.89
CA GLY A 21 -9.60 -4.64 -32.01
C GLY A 21 -8.49 -4.45 -30.96
N PRO A 22 -7.37 -3.78 -31.31
CA PRO A 22 -6.26 -3.50 -30.38
C PRO A 22 -6.62 -2.58 -29.22
N GLY A 23 -7.67 -1.76 -29.36
CA GLY A 23 -8.17 -0.95 -28.26
C GLY A 23 -9.01 -1.74 -27.24
N LYS A 24 -9.71 -2.79 -27.69
CA LYS A 24 -10.69 -3.52 -26.86
C LYS A 24 -10.06 -4.62 -26.03
N LEU A 25 -9.03 -5.31 -26.53
CA LEU A 25 -8.30 -6.30 -25.73
C LEU A 25 -7.77 -5.75 -24.40
N PRO A 26 -7.06 -4.61 -24.33
CA PRO A 26 -6.58 -4.07 -23.06
C PRO A 26 -7.72 -3.57 -22.17
N GLU A 27 -8.83 -3.11 -22.75
CA GLU A 27 -10.03 -2.70 -22.00
C GLU A 27 -10.69 -3.91 -21.32
N VAL A 28 -10.90 -5.00 -22.06
CA VAL A 28 -11.43 -6.28 -21.57
C VAL A 28 -10.50 -6.92 -20.56
N ALA A 29 -9.19 -6.94 -20.82
CA ALA A 29 -8.21 -7.45 -19.88
C ALA A 29 -8.18 -6.65 -18.57
N ARG A 30 -8.36 -5.32 -18.62
CA ARG A 30 -8.45 -4.48 -17.42
C ARG A 30 -9.72 -4.75 -16.62
N SER A 31 -10.87 -4.94 -17.26
CA SER A 31 -12.13 -5.24 -16.55
C SER A 31 -12.09 -6.63 -15.92
N LEU A 32 -11.66 -7.65 -16.68
CA LEU A 32 -11.44 -9.00 -16.18
C LEU A 32 -10.38 -9.03 -15.07
N GLY A 33 -9.28 -8.31 -15.24
CA GLY A 33 -8.19 -8.25 -14.25
C GLY A 33 -8.64 -7.68 -12.90
N LYS A 34 -9.50 -6.66 -12.92
CA LYS A 34 -10.13 -6.12 -11.70
C LYS A 34 -11.03 -7.18 -11.04
N GLY A 35 -11.87 -7.86 -11.83
CA GLY A 35 -12.75 -8.93 -11.34
C GLY A 35 -11.98 -10.09 -10.71
N ILE A 36 -10.94 -10.59 -11.39
CA ILE A 36 -10.07 -11.65 -10.87
C ILE A 36 -9.36 -11.21 -9.59
N ARG A 37 -8.91 -9.94 -9.51
CA ARG A 37 -8.22 -9.43 -8.31
C ARG A 37 -9.15 -9.39 -7.10
N GLU A 38 -10.37 -8.90 -7.26
CA GLU A 38 -11.36 -8.88 -6.19
C GLU A 38 -11.84 -10.30 -5.84
N PHE A 39 -12.03 -11.16 -6.83
CA PHE A 39 -12.32 -12.59 -6.61
C PHE A 39 -11.21 -13.26 -5.79
N LYS A 40 -9.93 -13.06 -6.14
CA LYS A 40 -8.80 -13.60 -5.39
C LYS A 40 -8.78 -13.10 -3.93
N LYS A 41 -9.09 -11.83 -3.69
CA LYS A 41 -9.18 -11.29 -2.32
C LYS A 41 -10.30 -11.97 -1.52
N ALA A 42 -11.50 -12.04 -2.10
CA ALA A 42 -12.65 -12.68 -1.47
C ALA A 42 -12.36 -14.16 -1.16
N THR A 43 -11.79 -14.88 -2.13
CA THR A 43 -11.37 -16.28 -1.95
C THR A 43 -10.28 -16.41 -0.89
N SER A 44 -9.30 -15.49 -0.83
CA SER A 44 -8.25 -15.52 0.19
C SER A 44 -8.82 -15.35 1.61
N VAL A 45 -9.74 -14.41 1.81
CA VAL A 45 -10.41 -14.21 3.10
C VAL A 45 -11.21 -15.44 3.48
N PHE A 46 -11.95 -16.01 2.52
CA PHE A 46 -12.73 -17.22 2.72
C PHE A 46 -11.84 -18.43 3.08
N SER A 47 -10.76 -18.66 2.33
CA SER A 47 -9.79 -19.71 2.64
C SER A 47 -9.14 -19.52 4.00
N GLN A 48 -8.87 -18.28 4.41
CA GLN A 48 -8.33 -17.98 5.73
C GLN A 48 -9.35 -18.23 6.85
N ALA A 49 -10.63 -17.94 6.63
CA ALA A 49 -11.70 -18.24 7.58
C ALA A 49 -11.95 -19.74 7.73
N LEU A 50 -11.81 -20.53 6.65
CA LEU A 50 -11.96 -21.98 6.69
C LEU A 50 -10.74 -22.70 7.29
N ASN A 51 -9.54 -22.14 7.10
CA ASN A 51 -8.28 -22.74 7.58
C ASN A 51 -7.81 -22.18 8.93
N ALA A 52 -8.51 -21.21 9.53
CA ALA A 52 -8.20 -20.72 10.87
C ALA A 52 -8.81 -21.66 11.92
N PRO A 53 -8.01 -22.35 12.75
CA PRO A 53 -8.47 -22.80 14.06
C PRO A 53 -8.94 -21.57 14.85
N LEU A 54 -9.94 -21.73 15.72
CA LEU A 54 -10.61 -20.65 16.47
C LEU A 54 -9.72 -19.84 17.45
N GLU A 55 -8.41 -19.85 17.29
CA GLU A 55 -7.45 -19.24 18.20
C GLU A 55 -6.57 -18.21 17.48
N THR A 56 -6.72 -16.96 17.92
CA THR A 56 -5.82 -15.79 17.83
C THR A 56 -5.57 -15.06 16.49
N PRO A 57 -5.95 -13.76 16.41
CA PRO A 57 -5.45 -12.84 15.40
C PRO A 57 -4.09 -12.28 15.86
N VAL A 58 -2.98 -12.80 15.32
CA VAL A 58 -1.68 -12.10 15.38
C VAL A 58 -0.89 -12.23 14.08
N GLN A 59 -0.68 -11.07 13.46
CA GLN A 59 0.44 -10.66 12.59
C GLN A 59 0.55 -11.24 11.18
N GLN A 60 0.45 -10.33 10.20
CA GLN A 60 1.45 -10.21 9.15
C GLN A 60 1.42 -8.78 8.59
N GLN A 61 2.39 -7.97 9.04
CA GLN A 61 3.23 -7.07 8.23
C GLN A 61 3.68 -5.80 9.00
N SER A 62 4.47 -5.99 10.08
CA SER A 62 5.49 -5.03 10.54
C SER A 62 6.33 -5.63 11.67
N THR A 63 7.10 -6.68 11.37
CA THR A 63 8.26 -7.11 12.16
C THR A 63 9.35 -7.54 11.18
N GLN A 64 10.04 -6.55 10.63
CA GLN A 64 11.37 -6.76 10.07
C GLN A 64 12.28 -7.14 11.25
N PRO A 65 12.94 -8.31 11.26
CA PRO A 65 13.99 -8.58 12.23
C PRO A 65 15.16 -7.64 11.90
N ALA A 66 15.45 -6.70 12.80
CA ALA A 66 16.73 -6.04 12.82
C ALA A 66 17.80 -7.13 12.97
N GLN A 67 18.49 -7.45 11.88
CA GLN A 67 19.71 -8.23 11.96
C GLN A 67 20.75 -7.38 12.71
N PRO A 68 21.40 -7.89 13.77
CA PRO A 68 22.62 -7.29 14.27
C PRO A 68 23.68 -7.46 13.18
N GLN A 69 23.93 -6.41 12.40
CA GLN A 69 25.12 -6.33 11.56
C GLN A 69 26.34 -6.34 12.51
N PRO A 70 27.27 -7.32 12.38
CA PRO A 70 28.55 -7.25 13.04
C PRO A 70 29.29 -6.00 12.51
N ALA A 71 29.70 -5.13 13.42
CA ALA A 71 30.51 -3.96 13.12
C ALA A 71 31.74 -4.38 12.30
N GLN A 72 31.79 -3.99 11.02
CA GLN A 72 33.02 -4.06 10.26
C GLN A 72 33.96 -2.96 10.76
N PRO A 73 35.24 -3.27 11.03
CA PRO A 73 36.21 -2.27 11.47
C PRO A 73 36.45 -1.27 10.34
N VAL A 74 36.23 0.00 10.66
CA VAL A 74 36.59 1.14 9.83
C VAL A 74 38.12 1.20 9.76
N GLN A 75 38.72 0.56 8.76
CA GLN A 75 40.11 0.77 8.40
C GLN A 75 40.18 1.55 7.09
N GLN A 76 40.43 2.85 7.29
CA GLN A 76 41.56 3.53 6.68
C GLN A 76 41.49 3.74 5.15
N GLN A 77 40.87 4.86 4.78
CA GLN A 77 41.36 5.60 3.63
C GLN A 77 41.59 7.05 4.03
N ALA A 78 42.85 7.28 4.41
CA ALA A 78 43.45 8.60 4.45
C ALA A 78 43.43 9.18 3.03
N ALA A 79 42.68 10.26 2.85
CA ALA A 79 42.96 11.24 1.82
C ALA A 79 42.67 12.60 2.43
N ALA A 80 43.75 13.35 2.63
CA ALA A 80 43.76 14.71 3.12
C ALA A 80 42.77 15.59 2.34
N GLN A 81 42.04 16.46 3.07
CA GLN A 81 41.80 17.87 2.73
C GLN A 81 40.86 18.54 3.74
N GLN A 82 41.46 19.14 4.77
CA GLN A 82 41.00 20.46 5.24
C GLN A 82 41.75 21.49 4.37
N PRO A 83 41.13 22.62 3.96
CA PRO A 83 40.97 23.72 4.91
C PRO A 83 39.72 24.61 4.73
N ALA A 84 39.26 25.11 5.87
CA ALA A 84 38.89 26.50 6.18
C ALA A 84 37.78 27.25 5.38
N ALA A 85 37.04 28.03 6.19
CA ALA A 85 36.26 29.22 5.86
C ALA A 85 34.84 29.01 5.30
N ALA A 86 33.85 29.06 6.20
CA ALA A 86 32.85 30.13 6.23
C ALA A 86 31.68 29.73 7.13
N GLN A 87 31.73 30.18 8.40
CA GLN A 87 30.49 30.52 9.09
C GLN A 87 29.97 31.82 8.45
N PRO A 88 28.68 31.88 8.13
CA PRO A 88 27.89 32.96 8.70
C PRO A 88 26.72 32.41 9.49
N GLU A 89 26.76 32.74 10.78
CA GLU A 89 25.63 33.12 11.60
C GLU A 89 24.40 33.63 10.82
N ALA A 90 23.26 32.99 11.02
CA ALA A 90 21.93 33.58 10.86
C ALA A 90 20.94 32.86 11.79
N ALA A 91 20.81 33.44 12.98
CA ALA A 91 19.63 33.65 13.83
C ALA A 91 18.47 32.61 13.93
N PRO A 92 17.80 32.57 15.10
CA PRO A 92 17.05 31.44 15.59
C PRO A 92 15.53 31.57 15.37
N ALA A 93 14.81 30.51 15.77
CA ALA A 93 13.36 30.44 16.00
C ALA A 93 12.45 30.21 14.77
N SER A 94 11.96 28.98 14.66
CA SER A 94 10.59 28.70 14.23
C SER A 94 10.15 27.39 14.90
N GLN A 95 9.38 27.54 15.96
CA GLN A 95 8.77 26.49 16.77
C GLN A 95 7.76 25.64 15.96
N PRO A 96 7.39 24.44 16.47
CA PRO A 96 6.62 23.44 15.73
C PRO A 96 5.12 23.74 15.77
N VAL A 97 4.42 23.52 14.66
CA VAL A 97 2.94 23.50 14.65
C VAL A 97 2.45 22.22 13.99
N GLN A 98 2.21 21.22 14.83
CA GLN A 98 1.36 20.07 14.52
C GLN A 98 -0.09 20.58 14.44
N PRO A 99 -0.87 20.29 13.39
CA PRO A 99 -2.31 20.49 13.46
C PRO A 99 -2.86 19.42 14.41
N ALA A 100 -3.32 19.85 15.59
CA ALA A 100 -4.06 19.04 16.53
C ALA A 100 -5.31 18.50 15.83
N TYR A 101 -5.36 17.18 15.58
CA TYR A 101 -6.57 16.49 15.18
C TYR A 101 -7.55 16.57 16.35
N ALA A 102 -8.51 17.50 16.25
CA ALA A 102 -9.61 17.60 17.21
C ALA A 102 -10.50 16.36 17.00
N ALA A 103 -10.30 15.33 17.82
CA ALA A 103 -11.21 14.20 17.88
C ALA A 103 -12.59 14.69 18.33
N PRO A 104 -13.69 14.27 17.68
CA PRO A 104 -15.03 14.64 18.11
C PRO A 104 -15.27 14.15 19.54
N THR A 105 -15.55 15.08 20.44
CA THR A 105 -15.80 14.78 21.86
C THR A 105 -17.14 14.04 21.98
N GLN A 106 -17.23 13.07 22.90
CA GLN A 106 -18.44 12.24 23.10
C GLN A 106 -19.74 13.04 23.33
N GLU A 107 -19.61 14.29 23.79
CA GLU A 107 -20.74 15.19 24.00
C GLU A 107 -21.46 15.52 22.68
N SER A 108 -20.71 15.75 21.60
CA SER A 108 -21.26 16.02 20.27
C SER A 108 -21.99 14.80 19.69
N VAL A 109 -21.50 13.59 19.97
CA VAL A 109 -22.14 12.34 19.52
C VAL A 109 -23.47 12.11 20.25
N ARG A 110 -23.53 12.42 21.55
CA ARG A 110 -24.77 12.32 22.33
C ARG A 110 -25.83 13.32 21.89
N GLN A 111 -25.43 14.56 21.57
CA GLN A 111 -26.36 15.56 21.04
C GLN A 111 -26.93 15.15 19.68
N GLN A 112 -26.10 14.61 18.80
CA GLN A 112 -26.55 14.19 17.46
C GLN A 112 -27.51 12.99 17.51
N LEU A 113 -27.34 12.09 18.49
CA LEU A 113 -28.27 10.99 18.71
C LEU A 113 -29.61 11.48 19.28
N ALA A 114 -29.59 12.45 20.20
CA ALA A 114 -30.80 13.04 20.76
C ALA A 114 -31.62 13.81 19.69
N GLU A 115 -30.95 14.50 18.76
CA GLU A 115 -31.64 15.16 17.64
C GLU A 115 -32.24 14.18 16.63
N GLN A 116 -31.56 13.07 16.33
CA GLN A 116 -32.08 12.03 15.42
C GLN A 116 -33.33 11.34 15.98
N THR A 117 -33.36 11.05 17.28
CA THR A 117 -34.53 10.42 17.93
C THR A 117 -35.74 11.35 17.93
N LYS A 118 -35.56 12.67 18.11
CA LYS A 118 -36.67 13.63 18.10
C LYS A 118 -37.31 13.82 16.71
N LYS A 119 -36.58 13.51 15.63
CA LYS A 119 -37.05 13.64 14.24
C LYS A 119 -37.82 12.42 13.72
N THR A 120 -37.84 11.33 14.49
CA THR A 120 -38.50 10.06 14.10
C THR A 120 -39.91 9.94 14.71
N GLU A 121 -40.29 10.83 15.63
CA GLU A 121 -41.57 10.78 16.35
C GLU A 121 -42.52 11.96 16.06
N ALA A 122 -42.30 12.69 14.96
CA ALA A 122 -43.19 13.74 14.47
C ALA A 122 -43.70 13.43 13.05
#